data_AF-A0A949J7Y6-F1
#
_entry.id   AF-A0A949J7Y6-F1
#
_cell.length_a   1.000
_cell.length_b   1.000
_cell.length_c   1.000
_cell.angle_alpha   90.00
_cell.angle_beta   90.00
_cell.angle_gamma   90.00
#
_symmetry.space_group_name_H-M   'P 1'
#
loop_
_entity.id
_entity.type
_entity.pdbx_description
1 polymer ?
#
loop_
_entity_poly.entity_id
_entity_poly.type
_entity_poly.pdbx_seq_one_letter_code
_entity_poly.pdbx_strand_id
1 'polypeptide(L)'
;METRGRGSQYMRTLYELTHSLEERVPTFNRSLDRYFDVHFEAIINEWQLLTDRDLSELERRVDLVTDEIDRLYLHKSVLEKQTAKLEEEIQFLEGGKAE
;
A
#
# COMPACT_ATOMS: atom_id res chain seq x y z
N MET A 1 2.43 22.75 -64.02
CA MET A 1 3.54 22.12 -63.26
C MET A 1 4.11 23.22 -62.38
N GLU A 2 3.82 23.22 -61.08
CA GLU A 2 4.57 23.91 -60.00
C GLU A 2 3.73 23.96 -58.70
N THR A 3 4.09 23.12 -57.73
CA THR A 3 3.70 23.26 -56.31
C THR A 3 4.96 23.27 -55.47
N ARG A 4 5.79 24.32 -55.61
CA ARG A 4 6.97 24.54 -54.76
C ARG A 4 6.76 25.81 -53.94
N GLY A 5 6.37 25.67 -52.69
CA GLY A 5 6.29 26.81 -51.77
C GLY A 5 5.82 26.50 -50.35
N ARG A 6 4.95 25.51 -50.15
CA ARG A 6 4.40 25.22 -48.81
C ARG A 6 5.26 24.30 -47.95
N GLY A 7 5.88 23.26 -48.52
CA GLY A 7 6.67 22.29 -47.75
C GLY A 7 7.87 22.89 -47.00
N SER A 8 8.48 23.95 -47.54
CA SER A 8 9.66 24.61 -46.92
C SER A 8 9.33 25.33 -45.62
N GLN A 9 8.18 26.02 -45.56
CA GLN A 9 7.78 26.79 -44.38
C GLN A 9 7.35 25.86 -43.23
N TYR A 10 6.61 24.79 -43.53
CA TYR A 10 6.23 23.80 -42.51
C TYR A 10 7.43 23.05 -41.94
N MET A 11 8.40 22.67 -42.78
CA MET A 11 9.63 22.05 -42.30
C MET A 11 10.42 23.00 -41.42
N ARG A 12 10.49 24.30 -41.76
CA ARG A 12 11.17 25.31 -40.93
C ARG A 12 10.51 25.47 -39.56
N THR A 13 9.18 25.52 -39.50
CA THR A 13 8.44 25.59 -38.23
C THR A 13 8.62 24.35 -37.37
N LEU A 14 8.70 23.15 -37.97
CA LEU A 14 8.99 21.92 -37.24
C LEU A 14 10.44 21.87 -36.71
N TYR A 15 11.40 22.35 -37.49
CA TYR A 15 12.79 22.48 -37.03
C TYR A 15 12.91 23.50 -35.89
N GLU A 16 12.23 24.65 -35.97
CA GLU A 16 12.23 25.65 -34.90
C GLU A 16 11.55 25.12 -33.62
N LEU A 17 10.46 24.36 -33.75
CA LEU A 17 9.78 23.73 -32.62
C LEU A 17 10.67 22.67 -31.95
N THR A 18 11.27 21.77 -32.75
CA THR A 18 12.14 20.71 -32.23
C THR A 18 13.39 21.27 -31.57
N HIS A 19 13.99 22.32 -32.12
CA HIS A 19 15.14 22.99 -31.51
C HIS A 19 14.78 23.71 -30.20
N SER A 20 13.62 24.38 -30.16
CA SER A 20 13.13 25.01 -28.93
C SER A 20 12.77 23.99 -27.83
N LEU A 21 12.38 22.77 -28.24
CA LEU A 21 12.17 21.66 -27.32
C LEU A 21 13.50 21.10 -26.83
N GLU A 22 14.48 20.85 -27.70
CA GLU A 22 15.82 20.39 -27.31
C GLU A 22 16.51 21.34 -26.32
N GLU A 23 16.41 22.65 -26.50
CA GLU A 23 16.96 23.63 -25.55
C GLU A 23 16.21 23.66 -24.22
N ARG A 24 14.92 23.32 -24.22
CA ARG A 24 14.07 23.33 -23.02
C ARG A 24 14.03 21.99 -22.30
N VAL A 25 14.32 20.87 -22.94
CA VAL A 25 14.29 19.53 -22.34
C VAL A 25 15.20 19.42 -21.10
N PRO A 26 16.46 19.91 -21.12
CA PRO A 26 17.31 19.91 -19.91
C PRO A 26 16.71 20.76 -18.78
N THR A 27 16.09 21.89 -19.13
CA THR A 27 15.49 22.84 -18.19
C THR A 27 14.16 22.32 -17.64
N PHE A 28 13.39 21.64 -18.48
CA PHE A 28 12.12 20.98 -18.17
C PHE A 28 12.37 19.83 -17.20
N ASN A 29 13.38 18.99 -17.48
CA ASN A 29 13.76 17.89 -16.59
C ASN A 29 14.23 18.41 -15.23
N ARG A 30 15.11 19.43 -15.20
CA ARG A 30 15.54 20.07 -13.94
C ARG A 30 14.38 20.74 -13.17
N SER A 31 13.43 21.32 -13.88
CA SER A 31 12.26 21.93 -13.25
C SER A 31 11.28 20.90 -12.70
N LEU A 32 11.17 19.75 -13.36
CA LEU A 32 10.38 18.60 -12.91
C LEU A 32 11.01 17.94 -11.69
N ASP A 33 12.32 17.65 -11.73
CA ASP A 33 13.05 17.10 -10.59
C ASP A 33 12.90 18.01 -9.37
N ARG A 34 13.10 19.32 -9.54
CA ARG A 34 12.92 20.30 -8.46
C ARG A 34 11.47 20.40 -7.98
N TYR A 35 10.49 20.24 -8.87
CA TYR A 35 9.08 20.22 -8.48
C TYR A 35 8.78 18.98 -7.63
N PHE A 36 9.27 17.80 -8.04
CA PHE A 36 9.15 16.59 -7.24
C PHE A 36 9.87 16.73 -5.90
N ASP A 37 11.10 17.27 -5.84
CA ASP A 37 11.83 17.46 -4.58
C ASP A 37 11.07 18.32 -3.56
N VAL A 38 10.39 19.38 -4.03
CA VAL A 38 9.65 20.31 -3.16
C VAL A 38 8.26 19.80 -2.80
N HIS A 39 7.62 19.04 -3.70
CA HIS A 39 6.22 18.64 -3.58
C HIS A 39 6.02 17.14 -3.33
N PHE A 40 7.08 16.37 -3.12
CA PHE A 40 7.01 14.91 -3.00
C PHE A 40 6.02 14.44 -1.92
N GLU A 41 6.03 15.09 -0.75
CA GLU A 41 5.12 14.78 0.35
C GLU A 41 3.65 15.10 -0.01
N ALA A 42 3.40 16.18 -0.74
CA ALA A 42 2.06 16.52 -1.23
C ALA A 42 1.59 15.52 -2.30
N ILE A 43 2.48 15.07 -3.19
CA ILE A 43 2.18 14.06 -4.22
C ILE A 43 1.90 12.70 -3.60
N ILE A 44 2.67 12.27 -2.59
CA ILE A 44 2.42 11.04 -1.82
C ILE A 44 1.01 11.08 -1.21
N ASN A 45 0.64 12.21 -0.60
CA ASN A 45 -0.67 12.39 0.02
C ASN A 45 -1.81 12.47 -1.02
N GLU A 46 -1.63 13.22 -2.11
CA GLU A 46 -2.64 13.42 -3.16
C GLU A 46 -2.92 12.13 -3.93
N TRP A 47 -1.87 11.35 -4.21
CA TRP A 47 -1.97 10.10 -4.98
C TRP A 47 -2.13 8.86 -4.09
N GLN A 48 -2.22 9.04 -2.77
CA GLN A 48 -2.31 7.97 -1.78
C GLN A 48 -1.20 6.91 -1.95
N LEU A 49 0.01 7.35 -2.30
CA LEU A 49 1.14 6.45 -2.49
C LEU A 49 1.51 5.87 -1.13
N LEU A 50 1.42 4.55 -1.00
CA LEU A 50 1.85 3.85 0.21
C LEU A 50 3.36 3.97 0.33
N THR A 51 3.83 4.52 1.44
CA THR A 51 5.26 4.54 1.74
C THR A 51 5.70 3.23 2.38
N ASP A 52 6.98 2.89 2.27
CA ASP A 52 7.53 1.71 2.95
C ASP A 52 7.27 1.76 4.46
N ARG A 53 7.27 2.97 5.05
CA ARG A 53 6.93 3.19 6.45
C ARG A 53 5.48 2.79 6.76
N ASP A 54 4.53 3.13 5.89
CA ASP A 54 3.12 2.76 6.08
C ASP A 54 2.93 1.25 6.00
N LEU A 55 3.64 0.60 5.07
CA LEU A 55 3.64 -0.86 4.93
C LEU A 55 4.27 -1.54 6.16
N SER A 56 5.40 -1.06 6.66
CA SER A 56 6.04 -1.61 7.86
C SER A 56 5.20 -1.43 9.13
N GLU A 57 4.50 -0.30 9.28
CA GLU A 57 3.58 -0.12 10.42
C GLU A 57 2.36 -1.03 10.29
N LEU A 58 1.85 -1.25 9.08
CA LEU A 58 0.76 -2.19 8.84
C LEU A 58 1.19 -3.63 9.15
N GLU A 59 2.37 -4.04 8.69
CA GLU A 59 2.96 -5.36 8.98
C GLU A 59 3.08 -5.58 10.49
N ARG A 60 3.67 -4.62 11.22
CA ARG A 60 3.78 -4.69 12.69
C ARG A 60 2.42 -4.84 13.37
N ARG A 61 1.40 -4.12 12.90
CA ARG A 61 0.04 -4.20 13.47
C ARG A 61 -0.61 -5.55 13.19
N VAL A 62 -0.38 -6.13 12.01
CA VAL A 62 -0.87 -7.47 11.64
C VAL A 62 -0.21 -8.52 12.53
N ASP A 63 1.10 -8.43 12.77
CA ASP A 63 1.81 -9.35 13.66
C ASP A 63 1.26 -9.30 15.08
N LEU A 64 1.06 -8.09 15.63
CA LEU A 64 0.49 -7.91 16.97
C LEU A 64 -0.92 -8.50 17.10
N VAL A 65 -1.76 -8.33 16.09
CA VAL A 65 -3.12 -8.91 16.07
C VAL A 65 -3.04 -10.43 15.97
N THR A 66 -2.13 -10.96 15.17
CA THR A 66 -1.91 -12.41 15.02
C THR A 66 -1.50 -13.04 16.34
N ASP A 67 -0.52 -12.45 17.03
CA ASP A 67 -0.07 -12.90 18.36
C ASP A 67 -1.19 -12.87 19.40
N GLU A 68 -2.08 -11.87 19.33
CA GLU A 68 -3.23 -11.79 20.24
C GLU A 68 -4.27 -12.87 19.92
N ILE A 69 -4.55 -13.10 18.64
CA ILE A 69 -5.45 -14.17 18.20
C ILE A 69 -4.95 -15.53 18.69
N ASP A 70 -3.66 -15.83 18.52
CA ASP A 70 -3.07 -17.10 18.97
C ASP A 70 -3.18 -17.28 20.48
N ARG A 71 -2.93 -16.22 21.26
CA ARG A 71 -3.12 -16.23 22.72
C ARG A 71 -4.57 -16.47 23.11
N LEU A 72 -5.53 -15.85 22.43
CA LEU A 72 -6.95 -16.08 22.67
C LEU A 72 -7.36 -17.52 22.34
N TYR A 73 -6.85 -18.10 21.25
CA TYR A 73 -7.10 -19.51 20.92
C TYR A 73 -6.52 -20.46 21.96
N LEU A 74 -5.32 -20.18 22.48
CA LEU A 74 -4.72 -20.97 23.55
C LEU A 74 -5.59 -20.91 24.82
N HIS A 75 -6.00 -19.71 25.24
CA HIS A 75 -6.88 -19.53 26.40
C HIS A 75 -8.21 -20.24 26.22
N LYS A 76 -8.82 -20.13 25.03
CA LYS A 76 -10.05 -20.85 24.70
C LYS A 76 -9.88 -22.36 24.86
N SER A 77 -8.79 -22.93 24.35
CA SER A 77 -8.51 -24.37 24.49
C SER A 77 -8.37 -24.80 25.95
N VAL A 78 -7.74 -23.98 26.79
CA VAL A 78 -7.63 -24.25 28.23
C VAL A 78 -9.01 -24.23 28.89
N LEU A 79 -9.84 -23.24 28.59
CA LEU A 79 -11.19 -23.15 29.12
C LEU A 79 -12.05 -24.33 28.67
N GLU A 80 -12.00 -24.72 27.40
CA GLU A 80 -12.73 -25.89 26.89
C GLU A 80 -12.35 -27.18 27.63
N LYS A 81 -11.06 -27.38 27.92
CA LYS A 81 -10.60 -28.52 28.73
C LYS A 81 -11.11 -28.47 30.16
N GLN A 82 -11.13 -27.28 30.76
CA GLN A 82 -11.65 -27.10 32.12
C GLN A 82 -13.17 -27.36 32.16
N THR A 83 -13.92 -26.87 31.19
CA THR A 83 -15.36 -27.11 31.06
C THR A 83 -15.63 -28.60 30.88
N ALA A 84 -14.93 -29.29 29.97
CA ALA A 84 -15.11 -30.72 29.77
C ALA A 84 -14.84 -31.52 31.06
N LYS A 85 -13.79 -31.17 31.80
CA LYS A 85 -13.48 -31.80 33.09
C LYS A 85 -14.58 -31.57 34.13
N LEU A 86 -15.12 -30.35 34.21
CA LEU A 86 -16.23 -30.03 35.10
C LEU A 86 -17.50 -30.79 34.71
N GLU A 87 -17.77 -30.94 33.41
CA GLU A 87 -18.90 -31.72 32.90
C GLU A 87 -18.80 -33.20 33.28
N GLU A 88 -17.61 -33.80 33.16
CA GLU A 88 -17.35 -35.17 33.63
C GLU A 88 -17.55 -35.30 35.15
N GLU A 89 -17.07 -34.34 35.93
CA GLU A 89 -17.22 -34.34 37.39
C GLU A 89 -18.69 -34.18 37.81
N ILE A 90 -19.46 -33.31 37.13
CA ILE A 90 -20.90 -33.16 37.35
C ILE A 90 -21.62 -34.47 37.03
N GLN A 91 -21.36 -35.09 35.87
CA GLN A 91 -21.98 -36.36 35.51
C GLN A 91 -21.69 -37.47 36.53
N PHE A 92 -20.45 -37.53 37.03
CA PHE A 92 -20.09 -38.48 38.08
C PHE A 92 -20.89 -38.25 39.37
N LEU A 93 -21.02 -36.98 39.81
CA LEU A 93 -21.75 -36.62 41.02
C LEU A 93 -23.26 -36.80 40.88
N GLU A 94 -23.83 -36.56 39.70
CA GLU A 94 -25.25 -36.78 39.41
C GLU A 94 -25.56 -38.27 39.32
N GLY A 95 -24.71 -39.06 38.66
CA GLY A 95 -24.85 -40.52 38.59
C GLY A 95 -24.69 -41.20 39.95
N GLY A 96 -23.80 -40.68 40.81
CA GLY A 96 -23.60 -41.18 42.18
C GLY A 96 -24.68 -40.78 43.19
N LYS A 97 -25.61 -39.89 42.83
CA LYS A 97 -26.77 -39.51 43.67
C LYS A 97 -28.05 -40.30 43.37
N ALA A 98 -28.02 -41.18 42.36
CA ALA A 98 -29.18 -41.96 41.91
C ALA A 98 -29.32 -43.35 42.56
N GLU A 99 -28.45 -43.71 43.51
CA GLU A 99 -28.55 -44.92 44.37
C GLU A 99 -28.83 -44.54 45.83
#